data_AF-A0A0D9W1K5-F1
#
_entry.id   AF-A0A0D9W1K5-F1
#
_cell.length_a   1.000
_cell.length_b   1.000
_cell.length_c   1.000
_cell.angle_alpha   90.00
_cell.angle_beta   90.00
_cell.angle_gamma   90.00
#
_symmetry.space_group_name_H-M   'P 1'
#
loop_
_entity.id
_entity.type
_entity.pdbx_description
1 polymer ?
#
loop_
_entity_poly.entity_id
_entity_poly.type
_entity_poly.pdbx_seq_one_letter_code
_entity_poly.pdbx_strand_id
1 'polypeptide(L)'
;MNSALLLDRRLSLTYTHSTTLSPVGPAAPPSRTAVDCSLAFDPANKLSLSHSLGSGGCRVKYSYAHGEQRLTTIEPCFDTAKNAWDFAVTRKFTGGDAVKGTYHASTKLLALEWTRDSKIGGSFKVATSFDLSDQSKAPKLIAESTWNYEI
;
A
#
# COMPACT_ATOMS: atom_id res chain seq x y z
N MET A 1 5.09 5.90 -19.91
CA MET A 1 4.09 5.04 -19.24
C MET A 1 3.15 4.53 -20.32
N ASN A 2 3.12 3.22 -20.55
CA ASN A 2 2.34 2.66 -21.66
C ASN A 2 0.91 2.42 -21.16
N SER A 3 -0.08 2.91 -21.89
CA SER A 3 -1.49 2.62 -21.61
C SER A 3 -2.19 2.10 -22.84
N ALA A 4 -3.08 1.14 -22.64
CA ALA A 4 -3.94 0.58 -23.67
C ALA A 4 -5.41 0.68 -23.23
N LEU A 5 -6.33 0.60 -24.18
CA LEU A 5 -7.75 0.44 -23.90
C LEU A 5 -8.07 -1.05 -23.88
N LEU A 6 -8.66 -1.51 -22.78
CA LEU A 6 -9.21 -2.85 -22.63
C LEU A 6 -10.69 -2.69 -22.30
N LEU A 7 -11.58 -3.10 -23.21
CA LEU A 7 -13.04 -2.92 -23.05
C LEU A 7 -13.41 -1.46 -22.72
N ASP A 8 -12.82 -0.50 -23.45
CA ASP A 8 -12.95 0.95 -23.24
C ASP A 8 -12.47 1.47 -21.87
N ARG A 9 -11.74 0.65 -21.11
CA ARG A 9 -11.11 1.02 -19.83
C ARG A 9 -9.62 1.19 -19.97
N ARG A 10 -9.07 2.18 -19.27
CA ARG A 10 -7.63 2.49 -19.31
C ARG A 10 -6.85 1.46 -18.50
N LEU A 11 -6.13 0.62 -19.23
CA LEU A 11 -5.10 -0.26 -18.69
C LEU A 11 -3.79 0.52 -18.64
N SER A 12 -3.13 0.55 -17.48
CA SER A 12 -1.77 1.11 -17.34
C SER A 12 -0.80 -0.01 -17.04
N LEU A 13 0.29 -0.08 -17.81
CA LEU A 13 1.32 -1.09 -17.67
C LEU A 13 2.69 -0.41 -17.50
N THR A 14 3.40 -0.84 -16.48
CA THR A 14 4.77 -0.43 -16.19
C THR A 14 5.65 -1.65 -16.16
N TYR A 15 6.60 -1.71 -17.09
CA TYR A 15 7.69 -2.66 -17.10
C TYR A 15 8.94 -1.96 -16.55
N THR A 16 9.58 -2.55 -15.55
CA THR A 16 10.83 -2.05 -14.98
C THR A 16 11.89 -3.13 -15.09
N HIS A 17 13.00 -2.83 -15.75
CA HIS A 17 14.18 -3.68 -15.77
C HIS A 17 15.36 -2.87 -15.26
N SER A 18 16.04 -3.37 -14.23
CA SER A 18 17.25 -2.77 -13.68
C SER A 18 18.38 -3.79 -13.70
N THR A 19 19.50 -3.38 -14.29
CA THR A 19 20.74 -4.16 -14.34
C THR A 19 21.85 -3.33 -13.72
N THR A 20 22.74 -3.93 -12.93
CA THR A 20 23.97 -3.29 -12.49
C THR A 20 25.05 -3.40 -13.56
N LEU A 21 25.68 -2.27 -13.92
CA LEU A 21 26.84 -2.22 -14.81
C LEU A 21 28.18 -2.35 -14.08
N SER A 22 28.18 -2.38 -12.74
CA SER A 22 29.40 -2.52 -11.93
C SER A 22 30.00 -3.92 -12.09
N PRO A 23 31.34 -4.03 -12.09
CA PRO A 23 32.02 -5.33 -12.15
C PRO A 23 31.53 -6.22 -11.00
N VAL A 24 31.27 -7.48 -11.35
CA VAL A 24 30.71 -8.50 -10.47
C VAL A 24 31.58 -8.61 -9.20
N GLY A 25 31.10 -7.99 -8.13
CA GLY A 25 31.58 -8.17 -6.77
C GLY A 25 30.42 -8.64 -5.89
N PRO A 26 30.70 -9.19 -4.69
CA PRO A 26 29.68 -9.77 -3.81
C PRO A 26 28.62 -8.77 -3.30
N ALA A 27 28.71 -7.49 -3.67
CA ALA A 27 27.80 -6.42 -3.27
C ALA A 27 26.93 -5.86 -4.41
N ALA A 28 27.01 -6.40 -5.65
CA ALA A 28 26.16 -5.93 -6.74
C ALA A 28 24.72 -6.46 -6.54
N PRO A 29 23.70 -5.58 -6.39
CA PRO A 29 22.31 -6.03 -6.31
C PRO A 29 21.92 -6.79 -7.58
N PRO A 30 21.16 -7.89 -7.46
CA PRO A 30 20.79 -8.71 -8.60
C PRO A 30 19.98 -7.90 -9.62
N SER A 31 20.08 -8.29 -10.89
CA SER A 31 19.18 -7.75 -11.91
C SER A 31 17.73 -8.01 -11.50
N ARG A 32 16.88 -7.01 -11.68
CA ARG A 32 15.48 -7.07 -11.30
C ARG A 32 14.63 -6.73 -12.51
N THR A 33 13.65 -7.59 -12.77
CA THR A 33 12.59 -7.34 -13.75
C THR A 33 11.26 -7.34 -13.01
N ALA A 34 10.46 -6.31 -13.19
CA ALA A 34 9.15 -6.18 -12.57
C ALA A 34 8.11 -5.70 -13.58
N VAL A 35 6.89 -6.19 -13.40
CA VAL A 35 5.70 -5.82 -14.17
C VAL A 35 4.63 -5.39 -13.18
N ASP A 36 4.17 -4.15 -13.35
CA ASP A 36 3.05 -3.58 -12.62
C ASP A 36 1.95 -3.21 -13.60
N CYS A 37 0.74 -3.66 -13.31
CA CYS A 37 -0.44 -3.45 -14.12
C CYS A 37 -1.56 -2.87 -13.26
N SER A 38 -2.33 -1.93 -13.81
CA SER A 38 -3.55 -1.47 -13.17
C SER A 38 -4.65 -1.17 -14.17
N LEU A 39 -5.86 -1.55 -13.81
CA LEU A 39 -7.09 -1.35 -14.58
C LEU A 39 -8.09 -0.60 -13.71
N ALA A 40 -8.46 0.61 -14.11
CA ALA A 40 -9.53 1.37 -13.47
C ALA A 40 -10.84 1.10 -14.22
N PHE A 41 -11.80 0.45 -13.55
CA PHE A 41 -13.12 0.23 -14.12
C PHE A 41 -13.93 1.52 -14.13
N ASP A 42 -13.87 2.25 -13.03
CA ASP A 42 -14.45 3.57 -12.84
C ASP A 42 -13.65 4.33 -11.76
N PRO A 43 -14.00 5.58 -11.43
CA PRO A 43 -13.27 6.35 -10.42
C PRO A 43 -13.29 5.78 -8.98
N ALA A 44 -14.17 4.83 -8.66
CA ALA A 44 -14.25 4.15 -7.37
C ALA A 44 -13.60 2.77 -7.39
N ASN A 45 -13.51 2.10 -8.54
CA ASN A 45 -13.12 0.71 -8.65
C ASN A 45 -11.83 0.53 -9.47
N LYS A 46 -10.79 -0.03 -8.84
CA LYS A 46 -9.48 -0.28 -9.48
C LYS A 46 -8.93 -1.65 -9.11
N LEU A 47 -8.43 -2.37 -10.12
CA LEU A 47 -7.64 -3.59 -9.96
C LEU A 47 -6.16 -3.29 -10.23
N SER A 48 -5.28 -3.87 -9.43
CA SER A 48 -3.82 -3.77 -9.56
C SER A 48 -3.18 -5.14 -9.45
N LEU A 49 -2.19 -5.40 -10.30
CA LEU A 49 -1.37 -6.60 -10.32
C LEU A 49 0.10 -6.16 -10.28
N SER A 50 0.90 -6.77 -9.41
CA SER A 50 2.35 -6.56 -9.39
C SER A 50 3.09 -7.90 -9.33
N HIS A 51 4.11 -8.07 -10.15
CA HIS A 51 4.94 -9.27 -10.20
C HIS A 51 6.40 -8.87 -10.45
N SER A 52 7.34 -9.46 -9.69
CA SER A 52 8.77 -9.39 -10.00
C SER A 52 9.24 -10.74 -10.54
N LEU A 53 9.88 -10.77 -11.70
CA LEU A 53 10.34 -11.99 -12.32
C LEU A 53 11.30 -12.73 -11.37
N GLY A 54 11.03 -14.02 -11.14
CA GLY A 54 11.79 -14.84 -10.19
C GLY A 54 11.34 -14.74 -8.73
N SER A 55 10.32 -13.93 -8.39
CA SER A 55 9.85 -13.79 -7.01
C SER A 55 8.94 -14.93 -6.51
N GLY A 56 8.65 -15.93 -7.35
CA GLY A 56 7.80 -17.07 -6.98
C GLY A 56 6.31 -16.77 -6.83
N GLY A 57 5.86 -15.55 -7.18
CA GLY A 57 4.45 -15.18 -7.11
C GLY A 57 4.15 -13.75 -7.52
N CYS A 58 2.87 -13.39 -7.49
CA CYS A 58 2.35 -12.06 -7.78
C CYS A 58 1.44 -11.56 -6.66
N ARG A 59 1.18 -10.25 -6.65
CA ARG A 59 0.19 -9.64 -5.77
C ARG A 59 -0.96 -9.06 -6.59
N VAL A 60 -2.18 -9.39 -6.19
CA VAL A 60 -3.41 -8.88 -6.78
C VAL A 60 -4.13 -8.03 -5.75
N LYS A 61 -4.32 -6.75 -6.02
CA LYS A 61 -5.01 -5.80 -5.13
C LYS A 61 -6.23 -5.23 -5.82
N TYR A 62 -7.37 -5.29 -5.16
CA TYR A 62 -8.55 -4.53 -5.55
C TYR A 62 -8.66 -3.31 -4.64
N SER A 63 -9.13 -2.18 -5.19
CA SER A 63 -9.32 -0.94 -4.45
C SER A 63 -10.72 -0.42 -4.76
N TYR A 64 -11.51 -0.24 -3.72
CA TYR A 64 -12.86 0.28 -3.79
C TYR A 64 -13.00 1.53 -2.93
N ALA A 65 -13.37 2.65 -3.55
CA ALA A 65 -13.70 3.88 -2.86
C ALA A 65 -15.21 3.97 -2.59
N HIS A 66 -15.59 3.80 -1.32
CA HIS A 66 -16.95 3.71 -0.86
C HIS A 66 -17.57 5.07 -0.48
N GLY A 67 -18.86 5.19 -0.74
CA GLY A 67 -19.69 6.35 -0.42
C GLY A 67 -19.61 7.47 -1.47
N GLU A 68 -20.55 8.42 -1.38
CA GLU A 68 -20.69 9.53 -2.32
C GLU A 68 -19.40 10.37 -2.44
N GLN A 69 -18.80 10.72 -1.30
CA GLN A 69 -17.56 11.49 -1.25
C GLN A 69 -16.28 10.64 -1.41
N ARG A 70 -16.42 9.31 -1.53
CA ARG A 70 -15.29 8.37 -1.74
C ARG A 70 -14.18 8.48 -0.70
N LEU A 71 -14.53 8.91 0.51
CA LEU A 71 -13.58 9.12 1.60
C LEU A 71 -13.15 7.82 2.29
N THR A 72 -13.86 6.71 2.04
CA THR A 72 -13.49 5.39 2.57
C THR A 72 -12.91 4.56 1.45
N THR A 73 -11.70 4.03 1.60
CA THR A 73 -11.08 3.12 0.64
C THR A 73 -10.90 1.77 1.30
N ILE A 74 -11.36 0.71 0.62
CA ILE A 74 -11.23 -0.68 1.04
C ILE A 74 -10.32 -1.37 0.03
N GLU A 75 -9.26 -2.00 0.52
CA GLU A 75 -8.21 -2.60 -0.30
C GLU A 75 -7.86 -4.02 0.15
N PRO A 76 -8.58 -5.06 -0.33
CA PRO A 76 -8.10 -6.43 -0.21
C PRO A 76 -6.97 -6.68 -1.21
N CYS A 77 -5.94 -7.42 -0.76
CA CYS A 77 -4.79 -7.81 -1.54
C CYS A 77 -4.45 -9.28 -1.28
N PHE A 78 -4.35 -10.09 -2.32
CA PHE A 78 -3.86 -11.45 -2.21
C PHE A 78 -2.40 -11.52 -2.70
N ASP A 79 -1.54 -12.15 -1.91
CA ASP A 79 -0.14 -12.44 -2.23
C ASP A 79 -0.01 -13.95 -2.49
N THR A 80 0.24 -14.33 -3.74
CA THR A 80 0.30 -15.75 -4.13
C THR A 80 1.55 -16.43 -3.60
N ALA A 81 2.65 -15.70 -3.38
CA ALA A 81 3.88 -16.28 -2.86
C ALA A 81 3.73 -16.65 -1.38
N LYS A 82 2.98 -15.83 -0.63
CA LYS A 82 2.66 -16.09 0.78
C LYS A 82 1.41 -16.95 0.98
N ASN A 83 0.62 -17.15 -0.08
CA ASN A 83 -0.71 -17.75 -0.02
C ASN A 83 -1.58 -17.08 1.07
N ALA A 84 -1.59 -15.75 1.11
CA ALA A 84 -2.17 -14.99 2.20
C ALA A 84 -2.85 -13.71 1.72
N TRP A 85 -3.85 -13.29 2.50
CA TRP A 85 -4.55 -12.02 2.30
C TRP A 85 -3.98 -10.91 3.17
N ASP A 86 -3.89 -9.71 2.60
CA ASP A 86 -3.71 -8.45 3.30
C ASP A 86 -4.97 -7.61 3.08
N PHE A 87 -5.40 -6.89 4.12
CA PHE A 87 -6.54 -5.98 4.06
C PHE A 87 -6.11 -4.60 4.53
N ALA A 88 -6.53 -3.56 3.85
CA ALA A 88 -6.43 -2.19 4.33
C ALA A 88 -7.77 -1.47 4.17
N VAL A 89 -8.17 -0.72 5.19
CA VAL A 89 -9.32 0.19 5.14
C VAL A 89 -8.84 1.56 5.59
N THR A 90 -9.07 2.58 4.78
CA THR A 90 -8.73 3.97 5.12
C THR A 90 -9.97 4.83 5.06
N ARG A 91 -10.24 5.62 6.10
CA ARG A 91 -11.26 6.68 6.10
C ARG A 91 -10.57 8.02 6.24
N LYS A 92 -10.78 8.90 5.26
CA LYS A 92 -10.39 10.32 5.35
C LYS A 92 -11.54 11.15 5.89
N PHE A 93 -11.23 12.22 6.60
CA PHE A 93 -12.18 13.17 7.14
C PHE A 93 -11.85 14.58 6.66
N THR A 94 -12.87 15.44 6.67
CA THR A 94 -12.70 16.88 6.42
C THR A 94 -11.80 17.47 7.51
N GLY A 95 -10.77 18.24 7.13
CA GLY A 95 -9.80 18.80 8.08
C GLY A 95 -8.45 18.09 8.14
N GLY A 96 -8.20 17.12 7.25
CA GLY A 96 -6.89 16.50 7.07
C GLY A 96 -6.63 15.26 7.92
N ASP A 97 -7.62 14.84 8.73
CA ASP A 97 -7.55 13.59 9.47
C ASP A 97 -7.77 12.36 8.56
N ALA A 98 -7.04 11.28 8.81
CA ALA A 98 -7.28 9.98 8.23
C ALA A 98 -7.07 8.87 9.25
N VAL A 99 -7.98 7.89 9.28
CA VAL A 99 -7.84 6.68 10.07
C VAL A 99 -7.67 5.50 9.13
N LYS A 100 -6.66 4.66 9.38
CA LYS A 100 -6.33 3.50 8.57
C LYS A 100 -6.20 2.26 9.44
N GLY A 101 -6.95 1.22 9.12
CA GLY A 101 -6.76 -0.13 9.66
C GLY A 101 -6.10 -1.04 8.64
N THR A 102 -5.18 -1.89 9.06
CA THR A 102 -4.59 -2.93 8.21
C THR A 102 -4.52 -4.26 8.92
N TYR A 103 -4.74 -5.35 8.19
CA TYR A 103 -4.53 -6.70 8.68
C TYR A 103 -3.72 -7.51 7.67
N HIS A 104 -2.63 -8.13 8.14
CA HIS A 104 -1.78 -9.00 7.35
C HIS A 104 -1.97 -10.44 7.81
N ALA A 105 -2.65 -11.28 7.03
CA ALA A 105 -2.98 -12.63 7.46
C ALA A 105 -1.74 -13.52 7.66
N SER A 106 -0.70 -13.34 6.82
CA SER A 106 0.54 -14.11 6.91
C SER A 106 1.29 -13.92 8.24
N THR A 107 1.31 -12.69 8.75
CA THR A 107 1.98 -12.34 10.02
C THR A 107 1.01 -12.20 11.18
N LYS A 108 -0.29 -12.32 10.92
CA LYS A 108 -1.38 -12.02 11.87
C LYS A 108 -1.26 -10.64 12.53
N LEU A 109 -0.63 -9.69 11.85
CA LEU A 109 -0.44 -8.34 12.35
C LEU A 109 -1.65 -7.47 12.04
N LEU A 110 -2.33 -6.99 13.08
CA LEU A 110 -3.37 -5.98 13.00
C LEU A 110 -2.77 -4.62 13.37
N ALA A 111 -3.00 -3.58 12.57
CA ALA A 111 -2.54 -2.23 12.89
C ALA A 111 -3.65 -1.19 12.67
N LEU A 112 -3.60 -0.14 13.49
CA LEU A 112 -4.46 1.03 13.39
C LEU A 112 -3.58 2.27 13.39
N GLU A 113 -3.83 3.19 12.48
CA GLU A 113 -3.11 4.44 12.33
C GLU A 113 -4.12 5.59 12.22
N TRP A 114 -3.87 6.66 12.97
CA TRP A 114 -4.52 7.95 12.79
C TRP A 114 -3.45 8.96 12.39
N THR A 115 -3.66 9.63 11.27
CA THR A 115 -2.84 10.76 10.85
C THR A 115 -3.69 12.01 10.79
N ARG A 116 -3.07 13.16 11.09
CA ARG A 116 -3.59 14.48 10.77
C ARG A 116 -2.55 15.21 9.96
N ASP A 117 -2.98 15.73 8.81
CA ASP A 117 -2.18 16.66 8.02
C ASP A 117 -2.78 18.06 8.13
N SER A 118 -2.10 18.97 8.85
CA SER A 118 -2.58 20.33 9.08
C SER A 118 -1.46 21.35 8.92
N LYS A 119 -1.76 22.41 8.15
CA LYS A 119 -0.83 23.53 7.93
C LYS A 119 -0.79 24.53 9.09
N ILE A 120 -1.82 24.57 9.93
CA ILE A 120 -2.03 25.64 10.93
C ILE A 120 -1.61 25.17 12.34
N GLY A 121 -1.66 23.87 12.63
CA GLY A 121 -1.47 23.32 13.98
C GLY A 121 -0.46 22.18 14.08
N GLY A 122 0.35 21.97 13.04
CA GLY A 122 1.26 20.82 12.94
C GLY A 122 0.54 19.53 12.52
N SER A 123 1.33 18.62 11.94
CA SER A 123 0.86 17.29 11.54
C SER A 123 1.24 16.28 12.61
N PHE A 124 0.46 15.21 12.77
CA PHE A 124 0.81 14.13 13.68
C PHE A 124 0.38 12.78 13.15
N LYS A 125 0.95 11.74 13.75
CA LYS A 125 0.60 10.34 13.52
C LYS A 125 0.60 9.59 14.84
N VAL A 126 -0.48 8.87 15.10
CA VAL A 126 -0.60 7.91 16.20
C VAL A 126 -0.86 6.55 15.58
N ALA A 127 -0.01 5.57 15.86
CA ALA A 127 -0.12 4.23 15.30
C ALA A 127 0.02 3.18 16.39
N THR A 128 -0.81 2.14 16.31
CA THR A 128 -0.69 0.96 17.16
C THR A 128 -0.76 -0.33 16.34
N SER A 129 -0.08 -1.36 16.81
CA SER A 129 -0.12 -2.68 16.18
C SER A 129 -0.18 -3.81 17.21
N PHE A 130 -0.95 -4.83 16.88
CA PHE A 130 -1.20 -6.03 17.66
C PHE A 130 -0.71 -7.24 16.88
N ASP A 131 0.20 -8.00 17.48
CA ASP A 131 0.58 -9.32 16.98
C ASP A 131 -0.46 -10.33 17.46
N LEU A 132 -1.40 -10.71 16.59
CA LEU A 132 -2.45 -11.66 16.95
C LEU A 132 -1.95 -13.11 16.93
N SER A 133 -0.68 -13.35 16.56
CA SER A 133 -0.05 -14.66 16.72
C SER A 133 0.40 -14.92 18.16
N ASP A 134 0.65 -13.87 18.93
CA ASP A 134 1.15 -13.92 20.30
C ASP A 134 0.50 -12.83 21.17
N GLN A 135 -0.65 -13.18 21.76
CA GLN A 135 -1.45 -12.25 22.57
C GLN A 135 -0.83 -11.94 23.95
N SER A 136 0.30 -12.56 24.29
CA SER A 136 1.02 -12.25 25.53
C SER A 136 1.84 -10.96 25.41
N LYS A 137 2.16 -10.54 24.19
CA LYS A 137 2.91 -9.30 23.93
C LYS A 137 2.00 -8.09 24.01
N ALA A 138 2.47 -7.07 24.73
CA ALA A 138 1.83 -5.77 24.74
C ALA A 138 1.76 -5.17 23.32
N PRO A 139 0.68 -4.45 22.97
CA PRO A 139 0.60 -3.76 21.69
C PRO A 139 1.72 -2.73 21.55
N LYS A 140 2.26 -2.60 20.34
CA LYS A 140 3.18 -1.50 20.02
C LYS A 140 2.37 -0.22 19.86
N LEU A 141 2.81 0.87 20.46
CA LEU A 141 2.23 2.21 20.28
C LEU A 141 3.34 3.18 19.86
N ILE A 142 3.07 4.00 18.85
CA ILE A 142 3.95 5.04 18.33
C ILE A 142 3.13 6.32 18.21
N ALA A 143 3.67 7.43 18.68
CA ALA A 143 3.13 8.76 18.47
C ALA A 143 4.23 9.69 17.96
N GLU A 144 3.96 10.37 16.84
CA GLU A 144 4.89 11.26 16.13
C GLU A 144 4.18 12.59 15.86
N SER A 145 4.92 13.70 15.96
CA SER A 145 4.43 15.04 15.62
C SER A 145 5.46 15.74 14.75
N THR A 146 5.00 16.53 13.79
CA THR A 146 5.83 17.29 12.86
C THR A 146 5.34 18.74 12.82
N TRP A 147 6.29 19.65 13.02
CA TRP A 147 6.06 21.10 12.99
C TRP A 147 6.79 21.66 11.78
N ASN A 148 6.03 22.22 10.84
CA ASN A 148 6.60 22.92 9.70
C ASN A 148 6.55 24.41 10.00
N TYR A 149 7.72 25.01 10.22
CA TYR A 149 7.88 26.46 10.28
C TYR A 149 8.19 26.96 8.88
N GLU A 150 7.27 27.68 8.24
CA GLU A 150 7.64 28.54 7.11
C GLU A 150 8.38 29.75 7.71
N ILE A 151 9.64 29.94 7.32
CA ILE A 151 10.43 31.16 7.59
C ILE A 151 10.30 32.07 6.37
#